data_AF-A0A258H9R3-F1
#
_entry.id   AF-A0A258H9R3-F1
#
_cell.length_a   1.000
_cell.length_b   1.000
_cell.length_c   1.000
_cell.angle_alpha   90.00
_cell.angle_beta   90.00
_cell.angle_gamma   90.00
#
_symmetry.space_group_name_H-M   'P 1'
#
loop_
_entity.id
_entity.type
_entity.pdbx_description
1 polymer ?
#
loop_
_entity_poly.entity_id
_entity_poly.type
_entity_poly.pdbx_seq_one_letter_code
_entity_poly.pdbx_strand_id
1 'polypeptide(L)' 'MAKQKKKRNKKYSGSDAAMTRPSITRVEAVQRSNIGQWWHDHKRITKPLLIAGAVILLIVWLIIELIRIIANA' A
#
# COMPACT_ATOMS: atom_id res chain seq x y z
N MET A 1 12.83 50.59 2.62
CA MET A 1 12.05 49.92 3.69
C MET A 1 11.81 48.48 3.29
N ALA A 2 12.27 47.50 4.07
CA ALA A 2 12.13 46.09 3.73
C ALA A 2 10.66 45.65 3.82
N LYS A 3 10.14 44.99 2.77
CA LYS A 3 8.77 44.45 2.77
C LYS A 3 8.65 43.39 3.88
N GLN A 4 7.96 43.71 4.97
CA GLN A 4 7.68 42.74 6.02
C GLN A 4 6.83 41.60 5.46
N LYS A 5 7.30 40.36 5.62
CA LYS A 5 6.51 39.16 5.28
C LYS A 5 5.22 39.18 6.11
N LYS A 6 4.08 39.14 5.41
CA LYS A 6 2.76 39.07 6.02
C LYS A 6 2.68 37.79 6.89
N LYS A 7 2.27 37.92 8.16
CA LYS A 7 1.98 36.77 9.03
C LYS A 7 1.03 35.81 8.29
N ARG A 8 1.32 34.50 8.27
CA ARG A 8 0.54 33.47 7.56
C ARG A 8 -0.92 33.36 8.03
N ASN A 9 -1.23 33.94 9.17
CA ASN A 9 -2.55 33.96 9.80
C ASN A 9 -3.39 35.16 9.35
N LYS A 10 -2.81 36.11 8.60
CA LYS A 10 -3.52 37.32 8.16
C LYS A 10 -4.30 37.01 6.89
N LYS A 11 -5.63 37.15 6.96
CA LYS A 11 -6.56 36.96 5.84
C LYS A 11 -6.03 37.64 4.56
N TYR A 12 -5.98 36.90 3.45
CA TYR A 12 -5.64 37.47 2.15
C TYR A 12 -6.83 38.33 1.68
N SER A 13 -6.57 39.60 1.35
CA SER A 13 -7.58 40.60 0.98
C SER A 13 -7.01 41.47 -0.13
N GLY A 14 -7.83 41.84 -1.12
CA GLY A 14 -7.44 42.60 -2.32
C GLY A 14 -7.84 41.89 -3.62
N SER A 15 -7.81 42.60 -4.76
CA SER A 15 -8.14 42.06 -6.09
C SER A 15 -7.29 40.83 -6.45
N ASP A 16 -6.02 40.84 -6.08
CA ASP A 16 -5.06 39.77 -6.38
C ASP A 16 -5.22 38.53 -5.48
N ALA A 17 -5.96 38.66 -4.37
CA ALA A 17 -6.24 37.55 -3.47
C ALA A 17 -7.15 36.50 -4.12
N ALA A 18 -7.97 36.89 -5.11
CA ALA A 18 -8.80 35.97 -5.86
C ALA A 18 -8.00 35.11 -6.84
N MET A 19 -6.80 35.55 -7.25
CA MET A 19 -5.94 34.84 -8.21
C MET A 19 -5.14 33.71 -7.57
N THR A 20 -4.93 33.75 -6.25
CA THR A 20 -4.10 32.78 -5.50
C THR A 20 -4.94 31.96 -4.53
N ARG A 21 -6.03 31.35 -5.00
CA ARG A 21 -6.82 30.44 -4.17
C ARG A 21 -6.01 29.17 -3.91
N PRO A 22 -5.80 28.75 -2.65
CA PRO A 22 -5.12 27.49 -2.37
C PRO A 22 -5.97 26.33 -2.90
N SER A 23 -5.34 25.39 -3.59
CA SER A 23 -5.96 24.12 -3.92
C SER A 23 -6.15 23.32 -2.64
N ILE A 24 -7.41 23.10 -2.24
CA ILE A 24 -7.73 22.26 -1.09
C ILE A 24 -7.76 20.82 -1.58
N THR A 25 -6.68 20.07 -1.34
CA THR A 25 -6.67 18.63 -1.58
C THR A 25 -7.29 17.93 -0.37
N ARG A 26 -8.50 17.40 -0.51
CA ARG A 26 -9.12 16.55 0.51
C ARG A 26 -8.48 15.17 0.44
N VAL A 27 -7.86 14.75 1.53
CA VAL A 27 -7.33 13.39 1.68
C VAL A 27 -8.36 12.60 2.47
N GLU A 28 -9.05 11.69 1.79
CA GLU A 28 -10.02 10.80 2.41
C GLU A 28 -9.41 9.39 2.52
N ALA A 29 -9.79 8.66 3.56
CA ALA A 29 -9.42 7.26 3.67
C ALA A 29 -10.07 6.47 2.53
N VAL A 30 -9.29 5.63 1.85
CA VAL A 30 -9.84 4.73 0.84
C VAL A 30 -10.85 3.81 1.52
N GLN A 31 -12.11 3.87 1.09
CA GLN A 31 -13.12 2.90 1.52
C GLN A 31 -12.76 1.52 0.97
N ARG A 32 -12.34 0.61 1.85
CA ARG A 32 -12.04 -0.79 1.55
C ARG A 32 -13.07 -1.67 2.22
N SER A 33 -13.45 -2.76 1.55
CA SER A 33 -14.23 -3.82 2.19
C SER A 33 -13.42 -4.48 3.31
N ASN A 34 -14.07 -5.15 4.26
CA ASN A 34 -13.40 -5.83 5.38
C ASN A 34 -12.27 -6.77 4.93
N ILE A 35 -12.49 -7.49 3.82
CA ILE A 35 -11.50 -8.41 3.24
C ILE A 35 -10.31 -7.63 2.65
N GLY A 36 -10.58 -6.53 1.93
CA GLY A 36 -9.54 -5.68 1.33
C GLY A 36 -8.73 -4.90 2.37
N GLN A 37 -9.36 -4.53 3.50
CA GLN A 37 -8.71 -3.94 4.66
C GLN A 37 -7.76 -4.97 5.29
N TRP A 38 -8.27 -6.16 5.61
CA TRP A 38 -7.49 -7.24 6.21
C TRP A 38 -6.28 -7.63 5.36
N TRP A 39 -6.47 -7.79 4.05
CA TRP A 39 -5.37 -8.05 3.12
C TRP A 39 -4.35 -6.90 3.11
N HIS A 40 -4.81 -5.64 3.12
CA HIS A 40 -3.90 -4.50 3.12
C HIS A 40 -2.97 -4.50 4.34
N ASP A 41 -3.51 -4.86 5.50
CA ASP A 41 -2.80 -4.88 6.76
C ASP A 41 -1.86 -6.10 6.85
N HIS A 42 -2.34 -7.27 6.41
CA HIS A 42 -1.60 -8.54 6.58
C HIS A 42 -0.72 -8.92 5.39
N LYS A 43 -0.80 -8.24 4.24
CA LYS A 43 -0.01 -8.55 3.01
C LYS A 43 1.48 -8.73 3.25
N ARG A 44 2.07 -8.05 4.24
CA ARG A 44 3.51 -8.16 4.55
C ARG A 44 3.88 -9.53 5.13
N ILE A 45 2.93 -10.18 5.81
CA ILE A 45 3.10 -11.49 6.44
C ILE A 45 2.50 -12.60 5.57
N THR A 46 1.32 -12.38 4.97
CA THR A 46 0.68 -13.40 4.13
C THR A 46 1.47 -13.71 2.87
N LYS A 47 2.14 -12.72 2.25
CA LYS A 47 2.97 -12.95 1.06
C LYS A 47 4.10 -13.97 1.30
N PRO A 48 5.03 -13.77 2.26
CA PRO A 48 6.09 -14.74 2.50
C PRO A 48 5.53 -16.08 2.98
N LEU A 49 4.44 -16.09 3.75
CA LEU A 49 3.81 -17.33 4.21
C LEU A 49 3.27 -18.18 3.04
N LEU A 50 2.60 -17.55 2.07
CA LEU A 50 2.11 -18.23 0.87
C LEU A 50 3.25 -18.77 0.02
N ILE A 51 4.34 -17.99 -0.14
CA ILE A 51 5.52 -18.43 -0.89
C ILE A 51 6.16 -19.63 -0.19
N ALA A 52 6.38 -19.55 1.12
CA ALA A 52 6.95 -20.65 1.89
C ALA A 52 6.09 -21.92 1.80
N GLY A 53 4.77 -21.78 1.93
CA GLY A 53 3.83 -22.89 1.77
C GLY A 53 3.91 -23.53 0.37
N ALA A 54 3.97 -22.72 -0.68
CA ALA A 54 4.11 -23.21 -2.05
C ALA A 54 5.42 -23.99 -2.27
N VAL A 55 6.53 -23.49 -1.70
CA VAL A 55 7.83 -24.17 -1.78
C VAL A 55 7.79 -25.52 -1.05
N ILE A 56 7.18 -25.59 0.14
CA ILE A 56 7.04 -26.84 0.89
C ILE A 56 6.21 -27.86 0.11
N LEU A 57 5.09 -27.44 -0.47
CA LEU A 57 4.25 -28.31 -1.29
C LEU A 57 4.99 -28.85 -2.51
N LEU A 58 5.79 -28.00 -3.17
CA LEU A 58 6.62 -28.41 -4.30
C LEU A 58 7.65 -29.47 -3.88
N ILE A 59 8.31 -29.30 -2.73
CA ILE A 59 9.28 -30.27 -2.20
C ILE A 59 8.58 -31.61 -1.93
N VAL A 60 7.43 -31.59 -1.25
CA VAL A 60 6.66 -32.82 -0.97
C VAL A 60 6.26 -33.52 -2.26
N TRP A 61 5.79 -32.76 -3.26
CA TRP A 61 5.44 -33.30 -4.56
C TRP A 61 6.62 -33.96 -5.27
N LEU A 62 7.80 -33.32 -5.27
CA LEU A 62 9.02 -33.89 -5.83
C LEU A 62 9.43 -35.19 -5.13
N ILE A 63 9.30 -35.27 -3.81
CA ILE A 63 9.61 -36.49 -3.04
C ILE A 63 8.67 -37.63 -3.45
N ILE A 64 7.36 -37.35 -3.57
CA ILE A 64 6.37 -38.34 -4.01
C ILE A 64 6.72 -38.86 -5.41
N GLU A 65 7.04 -37.96 -6.34
CA GLU A 65 7.36 -38.35 -7.71
C GLU A 65 8.67 -39.15 -7.78
N LEU A 66 9.68 -38.80 -6.97
CA LEU A 66 10.92 -39.57 -6.85
C LEU A 66 10.65 -41.00 -6.35
N ILE A 67 9.85 -41.15 -5.29
CA ILE A 67 9.46 -42.48 -4.77
C ILE A 67 8.71 -43.26 -5.85
N ARG A 68 7.81 -42.62 -6.58
CA ARG A 68 7.05 -43.24 -7.66
C ARG A 68 7.95 -43.74 -8.79
N ILE A 69 8.95 -42.96 -9.19
CA ILE A 69 9.93 -43.35 -10.21
C ILE A 69 10.73 -44.55 -9.73
N ILE A 70 11.26 -44.51 -8.50
CA ILE A 70 12.06 -45.62 -7.93
C ILE A 70 11.22 -46.88 -7.78
N ALA A 71 9.96 -46.77 -7.34
CA ALA A 71 9.07 -47.92 -7.17
C ALA A 71 8.62 -48.56 -8.49
N ASN A 72 8.64 -47.79 -9.59
CA ASN A 72 8.28 -48.25 -10.93
C ASN A 72 9.49 -48.58 -11.82
N ALA A 73 10.72 -48.43 -11.32
CA ALA A 73 11.96 -48.79 -11.99
C ALA A 73 12.43 -50.19 -11.57
#